data_AF-A0A8J3EFV6-F1
#
_entry.id   AF-A0A8J3EFV6-F1
#
_cell.length_a   1.000
_cell.length_b   1.000
_cell.length_c   1.000
_cell.angle_alpha   90.00
_cell.angle_beta   90.00
_cell.angle_gamma   90.00
#
_symmetry.space_group_name_H-M   'P 1'
#
loop_
_entity.id
_entity.type
_entity.pdbx_description
1 polymer ?
#
loop_
_entity_poly.entity_id
_entity_poly.type
_entity_poly.pdbx_seq_one_letter_code
_entity_poly.pdbx_strand_id
1 'polypeptide(L)' 'MKPSLEDLLSGVPAQEGNGGTPRGSSTQKASKPLTTLEKTSANAKQVLEEEAEERAEKMARLKAAREARDKTA' A
#
# COMPACT_ATOMS: atom_id res chain seq x y z
N MET A 1 -36.30 0.13 -41.41
CA MET A 1 -35.20 -0.70 -41.94
C MET A 1 -34.31 -1.06 -40.75
N LYS A 2 -33.97 -2.34 -40.57
CA LYS A 2 -33.01 -2.75 -39.53
C LYS A 2 -31.61 -2.50 -40.09
N PRO A 3 -30.72 -1.75 -39.41
CA PRO A 3 -29.35 -1.56 -39.88
C PRO A 3 -28.67 -2.93 -39.97
N SER A 4 -27.90 -3.13 -41.04
CA SER A 4 -27.10 -4.34 -41.23
C SER A 4 -25.92 -4.35 -40.27
N LEU A 5 -25.33 -5.52 -40.03
CA LEU A 5 -24.12 -5.62 -39.20
C LEU A 5 -22.95 -4.85 -39.83
N GLU A 6 -22.93 -4.81 -41.15
CA GLU A 6 -21.95 -4.10 -41.97
C GLU A 6 -22.07 -2.58 -41.79
N ASP A 7 -23.31 -2.05 -41.67
CA ASP A 7 -23.55 -0.63 -41.37
C ASP A 7 -23.05 -0.21 -39.98
N LEU A 8 -23.01 -1.15 -39.03
CA LEU A 8 -22.47 -0.90 -37.68
C LEU A 8 -20.94 -0.90 -37.66
N LEU A 9 -20.31 -1.64 -38.58
CA LEU A 9 -18.86 -1.82 -38.62
C LEU A 9 -18.14 -0.85 -39.57
N SER A 10 -18.87 -0.12 -40.42
CA SER A 10 -18.31 0.77 -41.45
C SER A 10 -17.47 1.94 -40.90
N GLY A 11 -17.56 2.23 -39.60
CA GLY A 11 -16.78 3.27 -38.93
C GLY A 11 -15.68 2.75 -38.00
N VAL A 12 -15.52 1.43 -37.86
CA VAL A 12 -14.52 0.84 -36.96
C VAL A 12 -13.22 0.65 -37.73
N PRO A 13 -12.12 1.33 -37.35
CA PRO A 13 -10.82 1.10 -37.97
C PRO A 13 -10.42 -0.36 -37.82
N ALA A 14 -9.89 -0.97 -38.89
CA ALA A 14 -9.38 -2.33 -38.83
C ALA A 14 -8.24 -2.40 -37.79
N GLN A 15 -8.49 -3.05 -36.67
CA GLN A 15 -7.47 -3.26 -35.64
C GLN A 15 -6.64 -4.48 -36.04
N GLU A 16 -5.38 -4.27 -36.42
CA GLU A 16 -4.39 -5.35 -36.47
C GLU A 16 -4.18 -5.86 -35.04
N GLY A 17 -4.85 -6.95 -34.70
CA GLY A 17 -4.59 -7.65 -33.44
C GLY A 17 -3.14 -8.14 -33.41
N ASN A 18 -2.57 -8.25 -32.22
CA ASN A 18 -1.18 -8.73 -32.02
C ASN A 18 -1.04 -10.24 -32.28
N GLY A 19 -1.67 -10.80 -33.32
CA GLY A 19 -1.59 -12.21 -33.71
C GLY A 19 -1.94 -13.23 -32.61
N GLY A 20 -2.63 -12.82 -31.54
CA GLY A 20 -2.85 -13.64 -30.35
C GLY A 20 -1.61 -13.80 -29.45
N THR A 21 -0.51 -13.09 -29.70
CA THR A 21 0.68 -13.14 -28.85
C THR A 21 0.47 -12.28 -27.61
N PRO A 22 0.41 -12.86 -26.40
CA PRO A 22 0.40 -12.07 -25.18
C PRO A 22 1.74 -11.34 -25.09
N ARG A 23 1.71 -10.00 -25.02
CA ARG A 23 2.90 -9.23 -24.64
C ARG A 23 3.30 -9.69 -23.24
N GLY A 24 4.45 -10.37 -23.17
CA GLY A 24 4.93 -11.03 -21.95
C GLY A 24 4.86 -10.11 -20.73
N SER A 25 4.40 -10.66 -19.61
CA SER A 25 4.42 -9.96 -18.34
C SER A 25 5.84 -9.52 -18.07
N SER A 26 6.06 -8.24 -17.84
CA SER A 26 7.30 -7.75 -17.24
C SER A 26 7.61 -8.62 -16.04
N THR A 27 8.74 -9.32 -16.07
CA THR A 27 9.30 -10.08 -14.94
C THR A 27 9.75 -9.10 -13.86
N GLN A 28 8.80 -8.36 -13.28
CA GLN A 28 8.98 -7.84 -11.94
C GLN A 28 9.11 -9.09 -11.07
N LYS A 29 10.28 -9.30 -10.47
CA LYS A 29 10.47 -10.30 -9.43
C LYS A 29 9.34 -10.11 -8.42
N ALA A 30 8.31 -10.94 -8.50
CA ALA A 30 7.22 -10.89 -7.56
C ALA A 30 7.82 -11.22 -6.19
N SER A 31 7.91 -10.21 -5.32
CA SER A 31 8.09 -10.47 -3.89
C SER A 31 7.02 -11.49 -3.51
N LYS A 32 7.43 -12.60 -2.88
CA LYS A 32 6.48 -13.64 -2.48
C LYS A 32 5.30 -12.97 -1.77
N PRO A 33 4.05 -13.32 -2.13
CA PRO A 33 2.89 -12.72 -1.49
C PRO A 33 2.99 -12.98 0.01
N LEU A 34 3.01 -11.89 0.80
CA LEU A 34 3.06 -11.99 2.26
C LEU A 34 1.86 -12.82 2.74
N THR A 35 2.15 -13.80 3.57
CA THR A 35 1.13 -14.59 4.26
C THR A 35 0.32 -13.69 5.20
N THR A 36 -0.90 -14.12 5.55
CA THR A 36 -1.71 -13.41 6.56
C THR A 36 -0.97 -13.26 7.88
N LEU A 37 -0.22 -14.30 8.28
CA LEU A 37 0.59 -14.29 9.50
C LEU A 37 1.68 -13.22 9.44
N GLU A 38 2.42 -13.13 8.33
CA GLU A 38 3.46 -12.11 8.15
C GLU A 38 2.87 -10.70 8.22
N LYS A 39 1.74 -10.46 7.58
CA LYS A 39 1.03 -9.16 7.65
C LYS A 39 0.62 -8.81 9.09
N THR A 40 0.02 -9.76 9.80
CA THR A 40 -0.36 -9.54 11.21
C THR A 40 0.85 -9.28 12.09
N SER A 41 1.96 -9.99 11.85
CA SER A 41 3.19 -9.81 12.63
C SER A 41 3.84 -8.45 12.38
N ALA A 42 3.81 -7.95 11.13
CA ALA A 42 4.32 -6.64 10.79
C ALA A 42 3.50 -5.54 11.47
N ASN A 43 2.16 -5.63 11.38
CA ASN A 43 1.28 -4.67 12.05
C ASN A 43 1.45 -4.70 13.58
N ALA A 44 1.55 -5.88 14.18
CA ALA A 44 1.75 -6.00 15.62
C ALA A 44 3.07 -5.35 16.07
N LYS A 45 4.16 -5.52 15.31
CA LYS A 45 5.44 -4.86 15.60
C LYS A 45 5.30 -3.35 15.54
N GLN A 46 4.67 -2.83 14.50
CA GLN A 46 4.47 -1.40 14.32
C GLN A 46 3.69 -0.80 15.50
N VAL A 47 2.59 -1.42 15.92
CA VAL A 47 1.79 -0.94 17.07
C VAL A 47 2.61 -0.93 18.36
N LEU A 48 3.45 -1.96 18.58
CA LEU A 48 4.29 -2.03 19.79
C LEU A 48 5.40 -0.98 19.78
N GLU A 49 5.98 -0.68 18.61
CA GLU A 49 6.99 0.36 18.44
C GLU A 49 6.39 1.74 18.69
N GLU A 50 5.23 2.05 18.08
CA GLU A 50 4.49 3.30 18.30
C GLU A 50 4.15 3.49 19.80
N GLU A 51 3.64 2.46 20.48
CA GLU A 51 3.32 2.56 21.91
C GLU A 51 4.59 2.73 22.79
N ALA A 52 5.71 2.13 22.38
CA ALA A 52 6.97 2.29 23.09
C ALA A 52 7.50 3.74 22.97
N GLU A 53 7.39 4.34 21.79
CA GLU A 53 7.74 5.74 21.54
C GLU A 53 6.86 6.69 22.37
N GLU A 54 5.54 6.51 22.34
CA GLU A 54 4.61 7.33 23.14
C GLU A 54 4.91 7.26 24.64
N ARG A 55 5.22 6.06 25.16
CA ARG A 55 5.62 5.90 26.58
C ARG A 55 6.94 6.62 26.86
N ALA A 56 7.92 6.53 25.96
CA ALA A 56 9.20 7.20 26.12
C ALA A 56 9.03 8.73 26.16
N GLU A 57 8.25 9.28 25.24
CA GLU A 57 7.93 10.71 25.20
C GLU A 57 7.20 11.18 26.47
N LYS A 58 6.18 10.44 26.91
CA LYS A 58 5.44 10.75 28.14
C LYS A 58 6.36 10.73 29.35
N MET A 59 7.23 9.74 29.45
CA MET A 59 8.21 9.64 30.54
C MET A 59 9.21 10.80 30.51
N ALA A 60 9.70 11.17 29.33
CA ALA A 60 10.60 12.31 29.16
C ALA A 60 9.91 13.62 29.61
N ARG A 61 8.66 13.84 29.20
CA ARG A 61 7.86 15.01 29.60
C ARG A 61 7.64 15.06 31.11
N LEU A 62 7.27 13.93 31.73
CA LEU A 62 7.06 13.85 33.17
C LEU A 62 8.37 14.10 33.94
N LYS A 63 9.48 13.56 33.45
CA LYS A 63 10.81 13.79 34.04
C LYS A 63 11.18 15.27 33.97
N ALA A 64 11.05 15.90 32.81
CA ALA A 64 11.32 17.33 32.64
C ALA A 64 10.44 18.19 33.56
N ALA A 65 9.15 17.86 33.71
CA ALA A 65 8.24 18.57 34.62
C ALA A 65 8.66 18.43 36.09
N ARG A 66 9.12 17.24 36.51
CA ARG A 66 9.64 17.01 37.86
C ARG A 66 10.91 17.81 38.11
N GLU A 67 11.86 17.77 37.18
CA GLU A 67 13.10 18.54 37.28
C GLU A 67 12.84 20.05 37.33
N ALA A 68 11.86 20.56 36.57
CA ALA A 68 11.47 21.96 36.64
C ALA A 68 10.87 22.33 38.00
N ARG A 69 9.98 21.49 38.53
CA ARG A 69 9.40 21.67 39.88
C ARG A 69 10.48 21.69 40.94
N ASP A 70 11.38 20.71 40.92
CA ASP A 70 12.41 20.53 41.93
C ASP A 70 13.49 21.63 41.87
N LYS A 71 13.61 22.36 40.76
CA LYS A 71 14.45 23.58 40.65
C LYS A 71 13.80 24.83 41.22
N THR A 72 12.48 24.82 41.40
CA THR A 72 11.70 25.97 41.89
C THR A 72 11.20 25.80 43.34
N ALA A 73 11.45 24.63 43.93
CA ALA A 73 11.14 24.29 45.32
C ALA A 73 12.38 24.46 46.20
#